data_AF-A0A9W7DDV9-F1
#
_entry.id   AF-A0A9W7DDV9-F1
#
_cell.length_a   1.000
_cell.length_b   1.000
_cell.length_c   1.000
_cell.angle_alpha   90.00
_cell.angle_beta   90.00
_cell.angle_gamma   90.00
#
_symmetry.space_group_name_H-M   'P 1'
#
loop_
_entity.id
_entity.type
_entity.pdbx_description
1 polymer ?
#
loop_
_entity_poly.entity_id
_entity_poly.type
_entity_poly.pdbx_seq_one_letter_code
_entity_poly.pdbx_strand_id
1 'polypeptide(L)'
;MPSTVTATSSSSDDFETVYNVELSCNGCVNSVKESITKLDGITKVEGDVSKQTITVLGSAAPSSIVSQIQATGRDAIIRGTGKPNSAAVCILESFDENDKSLPVKGLARLVAMGESNVLVDLTLSGVQKGKYYPSFRESGNIWKGALTTGNSIYDLPPIEAKEKEATSELYKCQEFVKVPLKITDLIGRSLVVSNDPVKVFIHSMCGVIARSAGAWENDKHVCSCTGKTVWQERKDAVGKGIN
;
A
#
# COMPACT_ATOMS: atom_id res chain seq x y z
N MET A 1 -31.94 9.28 45.24
CA MET A 1 -31.48 8.49 44.08
C MET A 1 -31.80 9.27 42.81
N PRO A 2 -30.78 9.74 42.09
CA PRO A 2 -30.86 9.91 40.65
C PRO A 2 -29.92 8.90 39.98
N SER A 3 -30.46 8.12 39.06
CA SER A 3 -29.73 7.11 38.29
C SER A 3 -28.81 7.80 37.29
N THR A 4 -27.50 7.71 37.54
CA THR A 4 -26.46 8.14 36.60
C THR A 4 -26.50 7.22 35.38
N VAL A 5 -26.89 7.77 34.23
CA VAL A 5 -26.73 7.11 32.93
C VAL A 5 -25.24 7.20 32.59
N THR A 6 -24.51 6.11 32.82
CA THR A 6 -23.13 5.97 32.36
C THR A 6 -23.17 5.86 30.84
N ALA A 7 -22.77 6.93 30.16
CA ALA A 7 -22.56 6.93 28.72
C ALA A 7 -21.37 5.99 28.41
N THR A 8 -21.66 4.84 27.82
CA THR A 8 -20.66 3.95 27.24
C THR A 8 -20.06 4.65 26.03
N SER A 9 -18.82 5.15 26.15
CA SER A 9 -18.07 5.71 25.04
C SER A 9 -17.61 4.60 24.09
N SER A 10 -18.42 4.28 23.08
CA SER A 10 -18.04 3.45 21.95
C SER A 10 -17.20 4.25 20.97
N SER A 11 -15.87 4.16 21.05
CA SER A 11 -14.97 4.68 20.02
C SER A 11 -14.85 3.67 18.88
N SER A 12 -15.74 3.76 17.89
CA SER A 12 -15.85 2.84 16.75
C SER A 12 -14.92 3.20 15.59
N ASP A 13 -13.61 3.29 15.84
CA ASP A 13 -12.58 3.56 14.81
C ASP A 13 -11.72 2.33 14.47
N ASP A 14 -12.06 1.17 15.04
CA ASP A 14 -11.38 -0.07 14.75
C ASP A 14 -11.65 -0.54 13.32
N PHE A 15 -10.59 -0.87 12.61
CA PHE A 15 -10.65 -1.48 11.30
C PHE A 15 -9.84 -2.78 11.30
N GLU A 16 -10.24 -3.72 10.44
CA GLU A 16 -9.56 -4.99 10.27
C GLU A 16 -8.56 -4.88 9.13
N THR A 17 -7.29 -5.17 9.38
CA THR A 17 -6.23 -5.27 8.36
C THR A 17 -5.65 -6.67 8.32
N VAL A 18 -5.44 -7.19 7.11
CA VAL A 18 -4.85 -8.51 6.89
C VAL A 18 -3.46 -8.34 6.28
N TYR A 19 -2.47 -9.02 6.85
CA TYR A 19 -1.09 -9.01 6.40
C TYR A 19 -0.66 -10.42 6.01
N ASN A 20 -0.04 -10.56 4.85
CA ASN A 20 0.71 -11.76 4.50
C ASN A 20 2.07 -11.72 5.19
N VAL A 21 2.36 -12.76 5.98
CA VAL A 21 3.60 -12.90 6.75
C VAL A 21 4.05 -14.35 6.64
N GLU A 22 5.33 -14.58 6.35
CA GLU A 22 5.87 -15.94 6.32
C GLU A 22 5.89 -16.54 7.74
N LEU A 23 4.93 -17.41 8.02
CA LEU A 23 4.75 -18.09 9.31
C LEU A 23 5.03 -19.57 9.14
N SER A 24 5.98 -20.11 9.90
CA SER A 24 6.36 -21.54 9.85
C SER A 24 5.80 -22.36 11.02
N CYS A 25 5.39 -21.71 12.12
CA CYS A 25 4.85 -22.38 13.30
C CYS A 25 4.03 -21.42 14.18
N ASN A 26 3.33 -21.97 15.18
CA ASN A 26 2.60 -21.17 16.18
C ASN A 26 3.51 -20.27 17.03
N GLY A 27 4.78 -20.66 17.22
CA GLY A 27 5.78 -19.79 17.86
C GLY A 27 6.05 -18.50 17.06
N CYS A 28 6.05 -18.59 15.72
CA CYS A 28 6.15 -17.41 14.87
C CYS A 28 4.94 -16.48 15.03
N VAL A 29 3.74 -17.07 15.11
CA VAL A 29 2.50 -16.31 15.34
C VAL A 29 2.56 -15.57 16.67
N ASN A 30 2.98 -16.24 17.74
CA ASN A 30 3.07 -15.62 19.07
C ASN A 30 4.10 -14.49 19.10
N SER A 31 5.28 -14.70 18.52
CA SER A 31 6.31 -13.65 18.41
C SER A 31 5.81 -12.41 17.69
N VAL A 32 5.06 -12.57 16.59
CA VAL A 32 4.46 -11.45 15.86
C VAL A 32 3.35 -10.79 16.67
N LYS A 33 2.46 -11.59 17.28
CA LYS A 33 1.39 -11.08 18.16
C LYS A 33 1.95 -10.22 19.29
N GLU A 34 2.94 -10.72 20.02
CA GLU A 34 3.60 -10.00 21.11
C GLU A 34 4.29 -8.71 20.66
N SER A 35 4.77 -8.64 19.42
CA SER A 35 5.34 -7.39 18.89
C SER A 35 4.25 -6.38 18.55
N ILE A 36 3.16 -6.83 17.93
CA ILE A 36 2.05 -5.95 17.50
C ILE A 36 1.28 -5.43 18.71
N THR A 37 1.00 -6.25 19.73
CA THR A 37 0.22 -5.83 20.92
C THR A 37 0.91 -4.76 21.77
N LYS A 38 2.18 -4.44 21.50
CA LYS A 38 2.88 -3.29 22.09
C LYS A 38 2.42 -1.94 21.52
N LEU A 39 1.74 -1.95 20.38
CA LEU A 39 1.18 -0.73 19.79
C LEU A 39 -0.12 -0.35 20.49
N ASP A 40 -0.28 0.95 20.73
CA ASP A 40 -1.55 1.50 21.19
C ASP A 40 -2.63 1.33 20.12
N GLY A 41 -3.87 1.11 20.56
CA GLY A 41 -5.02 0.96 19.66
C GLY A 41 -5.15 -0.41 19.00
N ILE A 42 -4.47 -1.44 19.50
CA ILE A 42 -4.67 -2.84 19.06
C ILE A 42 -5.76 -3.49 19.92
N THR A 43 -6.82 -3.95 19.27
CA THR A 43 -7.95 -4.63 19.92
C THR A 43 -7.81 -6.14 19.84
N LYS A 44 -7.38 -6.67 18.69
CA LYS A 44 -7.23 -8.11 18.48
C LYS A 44 -6.13 -8.40 17.47
N VAL A 45 -5.38 -9.47 17.70
CA VAL A 45 -4.44 -10.03 16.71
C VAL A 45 -4.68 -11.53 16.57
N GLU A 46 -4.95 -11.96 15.35
CA GLU A 46 -5.12 -13.35 14.97
C GLU A 46 -4.07 -13.74 13.92
N GLY A 47 -3.63 -14.98 13.96
CA GLY A 47 -2.63 -15.48 13.01
C GLY A 47 -3.02 -16.86 12.53
N ASP A 48 -2.86 -17.08 11.24
CA ASP A 48 -3.16 -18.34 10.57
C ASP A 48 -1.88 -18.81 9.86
N VAL A 49 -1.27 -19.87 10.39
CA VAL A 49 -0.04 -20.46 9.84
C VAL A 49 -0.30 -21.09 8.48
N SER A 50 -1.46 -21.74 8.29
CA SER A 50 -1.82 -22.42 7.04
C SER A 50 -2.01 -21.42 5.90
N LYS A 51 -2.58 -20.26 6.19
CA LYS A 51 -2.77 -19.17 5.22
C LYS A 51 -1.59 -18.21 5.13
N GLN A 52 -0.61 -18.33 6.04
CA GLN A 52 0.50 -17.38 6.18
C GLN A 52 0.01 -15.93 6.35
N THR A 53 -0.99 -15.73 7.23
CA THR A 53 -1.62 -14.41 7.44
C THR A 53 -1.65 -14.01 8.91
N ILE A 54 -1.57 -12.70 9.14
CA ILE A 54 -1.83 -12.03 10.42
C ILE A 54 -2.97 -11.04 10.21
N THR A 55 -4.06 -11.21 10.96
CA THR A 55 -5.20 -10.30 10.98
C THR A 55 -5.12 -9.44 12.23
N VAL A 56 -5.16 -8.13 12.05
CA VAL A 56 -5.12 -7.15 13.13
C VAL A 56 -6.42 -6.34 13.10
N LEU A 57 -7.11 -6.32 14.23
CA LEU A 57 -8.23 -5.42 14.49
C LEU A 57 -7.75 -4.33 15.44
N GLY A 58 -7.93 -3.07 15.03
CA GLY A 58 -7.58 -1.92 15.86
C GLY A 58 -7.56 -0.62 15.06
N SER A 59 -7.06 0.43 15.69
CA SER A 59 -6.89 1.77 15.13
C SER A 59 -5.42 2.11 14.80
N ALA A 60 -4.49 1.23 15.16
CA ALA A 60 -3.06 1.42 14.92
C ALA A 60 -2.72 1.56 13.43
N ALA A 61 -1.80 2.48 13.11
CA ALA A 61 -1.40 2.72 11.73
C ALA A 61 -0.80 1.44 11.10
N PRO A 62 -1.24 1.05 9.89
CA PRO A 62 -0.72 -0.14 9.22
C PRO A 62 0.79 -0.13 9.00
N SER A 63 1.40 1.04 8.83
CA SER A 63 2.86 1.20 8.75
C SER A 63 3.54 0.77 10.04
N SER A 64 3.01 1.20 11.20
CA SER A 64 3.51 0.78 12.50
C SER A 64 3.38 -0.73 12.69
N ILE A 65 2.28 -1.33 12.23
CA ILE A 65 2.08 -2.79 12.28
C ILE A 65 3.13 -3.50 11.40
N VAL A 66 3.35 -3.04 10.17
CA VAL A 66 4.38 -3.60 9.27
C VAL A 66 5.77 -3.50 9.92
N SER A 67 6.12 -2.35 10.50
CA SER A 67 7.39 -2.17 11.21
C SER A 67 7.55 -3.12 12.40
N GLN A 68 6.46 -3.36 13.17
CA GLN A 68 6.50 -4.35 14.26
C GLN A 68 6.69 -5.78 13.74
N ILE A 69 6.06 -6.15 12.63
CA ILE A 69 6.26 -7.47 12.03
C ILE A 69 7.72 -7.61 11.53
N GLN A 70 8.24 -6.58 10.87
CA GLN A 70 9.63 -6.51 10.40
C GLN A 70 10.66 -6.57 11.54
N ALA A 71 10.37 -5.97 12.69
CA ALA A 71 11.20 -6.07 13.89
C ALA A 71 11.34 -7.51 14.40
N THR A 72 10.42 -8.42 14.05
CA THR A 72 10.54 -9.85 14.35
C THR A 72 11.39 -10.63 13.34
N GLY A 73 12.00 -9.96 12.36
CA GLY A 73 12.77 -10.56 11.27
C GLY A 73 11.89 -11.13 10.15
N ARG A 74 10.62 -10.71 10.04
CA ARG A 74 9.66 -11.21 9.05
C ARG A 74 9.17 -10.10 8.15
N ASP A 75 9.02 -10.41 6.87
CA ASP A 75 8.44 -9.47 5.92
C ASP A 75 6.90 -9.49 6.03
N ALA A 76 6.27 -8.35 5.76
CA ALA A 76 4.82 -8.17 5.87
C ALA A 76 4.28 -7.41 4.66
N ILE A 77 3.22 -7.94 4.07
CA ILE A 77 2.51 -7.30 2.96
C ILE A 77 1.05 -7.11 3.35
N ILE A 78 0.56 -5.87 3.32
CA ILE A 78 -0.86 -5.61 3.52
C ILE A 78 -1.66 -6.16 2.33
N ARG A 79 -2.66 -7.01 2.61
CA ARG A 79 -3.52 -7.67 1.62
C ARG A 79 -4.86 -6.98 1.43
N GLY A 80 -5.34 -6.27 2.44
CA GLY A 80 -6.64 -5.63 2.40
C GLY A 80 -7.35 -5.66 3.75
N THR A 81 -8.61 -5.27 3.71
CA THR A 81 -9.58 -5.53 4.79
C THR A 81 -10.50 -6.62 4.27
N GLY A 82 -11.04 -7.51 5.11
CA GLY A 82 -11.71 -8.72 4.63
C GLY A 82 -13.00 -8.54 3.81
N LYS A 83 -13.29 -7.32 3.34
CA LYS A 83 -14.48 -6.92 2.59
C LYS A 83 -14.23 -6.87 1.08
N PRO A 84 -15.27 -7.06 0.26
CA PRO A 84 -15.18 -6.89 -1.19
C PRO A 84 -14.95 -5.43 -1.58
N ASN A 85 -14.25 -5.19 -2.70
CA ASN A 85 -13.87 -3.85 -3.17
C ASN A 85 -13.08 -3.01 -2.16
N SER A 86 -12.37 -3.66 -1.23
CA SER A 86 -11.56 -2.99 -0.21
C SER A 86 -10.14 -2.69 -0.66
N ALA A 87 -9.74 -3.13 -1.85
CA ALA A 87 -8.39 -2.97 -2.35
C ALA A 87 -8.37 -2.38 -3.77
N ALA A 88 -7.33 -1.60 -4.05
CA ALA A 88 -7.03 -1.07 -5.37
C ALA A 88 -5.52 -1.02 -5.56
N VAL A 89 -5.10 -0.99 -6.82
CA VAL A 89 -3.70 -0.94 -7.20
C VAL A 89 -3.51 0.08 -8.31
N CYS A 90 -2.40 0.79 -8.27
CA CYS A 90 -1.98 1.71 -9.31
C CYS A 90 -0.52 1.44 -9.63
N ILE A 91 -0.24 1.00 -10.86
CA ILE A 91 1.12 0.84 -11.37
C ILE A 91 1.54 2.18 -11.94
N LEU A 92 2.65 2.74 -11.44
CA LEU A 92 3.13 4.05 -11.84
C LEU A 92 4.15 3.89 -12.97
N GLU A 93 3.79 4.43 -14.14
CA GLU A 93 4.60 4.37 -15.34
C GLU A 93 5.07 5.76 -15.77
N SER A 94 6.31 5.84 -16.24
CA SER A 94 6.83 6.99 -16.97
C SER A 94 6.44 6.85 -18.45
N PHE A 95 5.98 7.96 -19.03
CA PHE A 95 5.62 8.07 -20.44
C PHE A 95 6.73 8.76 -21.27
N ASP A 96 7.89 8.99 -20.65
CA ASP A 96 9.06 9.52 -21.34
C ASP A 96 9.61 8.49 -22.34
N GLU A 97 10.06 8.96 -23.50
CA GLU A 97 10.62 8.08 -24.52
C GLU A 97 11.88 7.34 -24.06
N ASN A 98 12.64 7.95 -23.15
CA ASN A 98 13.84 7.37 -22.57
C ASN A 98 13.53 6.17 -21.65
N ASP A 99 12.32 6.10 -21.10
CA ASP A 99 11.90 5.06 -20.16
C ASP A 99 11.13 3.91 -20.83
N LYS A 100 10.97 3.91 -22.17
CA LYS A 100 10.19 2.88 -22.90
C LYS A 100 10.63 1.44 -22.62
N SER A 101 11.91 1.20 -22.31
CA SER A 101 12.43 -0.14 -21.98
C SER A 101 12.06 -0.61 -20.58
N LEU A 102 11.87 0.32 -19.63
CA LEU A 102 11.53 0.08 -18.22
C LEU A 102 10.58 1.18 -17.73
N PRO A 103 9.31 1.17 -18.20
CA PRO A 103 8.38 2.27 -17.95
C PRO A 103 7.87 2.28 -16.51
N VAL A 104 7.81 1.13 -15.85
CA VAL A 104 7.32 1.01 -14.47
C VAL A 104 8.36 1.57 -13.51
N LYS A 105 7.97 2.61 -12.76
CA LYS A 105 8.82 3.31 -11.76
C LYS A 105 8.25 3.24 -10.35
N GLY A 106 7.06 2.67 -10.17
CA GLY A 106 6.48 2.54 -8.85
C GLY A 106 5.18 1.74 -8.81
N LEU A 107 4.72 1.51 -7.60
CA LEU A 107 3.50 0.78 -7.29
C LEU A 107 2.83 1.46 -6.10
N ALA A 108 1.55 1.79 -6.23
CA ALA A 108 0.70 2.18 -5.12
C ALA A 108 -0.35 1.11 -4.85
N ARG A 109 -0.37 0.58 -3.62
CA ARG A 109 -1.42 -0.32 -3.14
C ARG A 109 -2.34 0.46 -2.21
N LEU A 110 -3.63 0.42 -2.49
CA LEU A 110 -4.64 1.13 -1.74
C LEU A 110 -5.49 0.11 -0.99
N VAL A 111 -5.67 0.31 0.31
CA VAL A 111 -6.48 -0.56 1.17
C VAL A 111 -7.46 0.29 1.97
N ALA A 112 -8.75 0.04 1.82
CA ALA A 112 -9.83 0.75 2.51
C ALA A 112 -9.82 0.44 4.01
N MET A 113 -9.56 1.45 4.83
CA MET A 113 -9.60 1.38 6.29
C MET A 113 -10.94 1.94 6.80
N GLY A 114 -11.88 1.05 7.12
CA GLY A 114 -13.23 1.47 7.47
C GLY A 114 -14.01 2.05 6.28
N GLU A 115 -14.91 3.00 6.52
CA GLU A 115 -15.82 3.52 5.49
C GLU A 115 -15.33 4.78 4.77
N SER A 116 -14.34 5.47 5.32
CA SER A 116 -13.94 6.82 4.87
C SER A 116 -12.44 7.06 4.81
N ASN A 117 -11.63 6.04 5.04
CA ASN A 117 -10.18 6.16 4.94
C ASN A 117 -9.60 5.09 4.01
N VAL A 118 -8.47 5.41 3.39
CA VAL A 118 -7.67 4.50 2.60
C VAL A 118 -6.23 4.62 3.06
N LEU A 119 -5.58 3.48 3.30
CA LEU A 119 -4.13 3.40 3.37
C LEU A 119 -3.58 3.32 1.95
N VAL A 120 -2.58 4.14 1.65
CA VAL A 120 -1.80 4.09 0.43
C VAL A 120 -0.39 3.63 0.80
N ASP A 121 -0.01 2.43 0.37
CA ASP A 121 1.36 1.92 0.38
C ASP A 121 1.98 2.29 -0.98
N LEU A 122 2.80 3.33 -1.00
CA LEU A 122 3.42 3.86 -2.21
C LEU A 122 4.91 3.54 -2.22
N THR A 123 5.32 2.72 -3.18
CA THR A 123 6.72 2.40 -3.45
C THR A 123 7.15 3.01 -4.78
N LEU A 124 8.30 3.69 -4.79
CA LEU A 124 9.01 4.09 -6.01
C LEU A 124 10.35 3.35 -6.09
N SER A 125 10.73 2.94 -7.30
CA SER A 125 12.01 2.30 -7.58
C SER A 125 12.50 2.70 -8.97
N GLY A 126 13.82 2.70 -9.17
CA GLY A 126 14.41 3.13 -10.43
C GLY A 126 14.23 4.62 -10.72
N VAL A 127 14.12 5.45 -9.68
CA VAL A 127 13.91 6.90 -9.79
C VAL A 127 15.18 7.69 -9.42
N GLN A 128 15.27 8.95 -9.85
CA GLN A 128 16.37 9.83 -9.47
C GLN A 128 16.28 10.23 -8.00
N LYS A 129 17.41 10.54 -7.37
CA LYS A 129 17.43 11.08 -6.01
C LYS A 129 16.64 12.38 -5.96
N GLY A 130 15.68 12.48 -5.05
CA GLY A 130 14.91 13.70 -4.91
C GLY A 130 13.61 13.51 -4.15
N LYS A 131 12.86 14.62 -4.09
CA LYS A 131 11.55 14.69 -3.47
C LYS A 131 10.47 14.58 -4.55
N TYR A 132 9.46 13.78 -4.27
CA TYR A 132 8.35 13.48 -5.15
C TYR A 132 7.03 13.83 -4.47
N TYR A 133 6.06 14.25 -5.26
CA TYR A 133 4.77 14.78 -4.83
C TYR A 133 3.67 13.92 -5.46
N PRO A 134 3.11 12.97 -4.70
CA PRO A 134 1.99 12.16 -5.15
C PRO A 134 0.68 12.94 -5.06
N SER A 135 -0.20 12.82 -6.05
CA SER A 135 -1.54 13.39 -6.02
C SER A 135 -2.55 12.50 -6.74
N PHE A 136 -3.73 12.34 -6.13
CA PHE A 136 -4.87 11.75 -6.81
C PHE A 136 -5.45 12.77 -7.79
N ARG A 137 -5.80 12.33 -9.00
CA ARG A 137 -6.27 13.20 -10.08
C ARG A 137 -7.71 12.90 -10.46
N GLU A 138 -8.39 13.84 -11.10
CA GLU A 138 -9.80 13.70 -11.42
C GLU A 138 -10.09 12.60 -12.48
N SER A 139 -9.17 12.38 -13.43
CA SER A 139 -9.36 11.52 -14.59
C SER A 139 -8.36 10.37 -14.63
N GLY A 140 -8.82 9.16 -14.99
CA GLY A 140 -7.97 8.02 -15.33
C GLY A 140 -7.42 8.04 -16.77
N ASN A 141 -7.60 9.13 -17.51
CA ASN A 141 -7.15 9.22 -18.89
C ASN A 141 -5.64 9.52 -18.97
N ILE A 142 -4.84 8.49 -19.26
CA ILE A 142 -3.37 8.57 -19.34
C ILE A 142 -2.82 8.54 -20.77
N TRP A 143 -3.63 8.88 -21.79
CA TRP A 143 -3.18 8.80 -23.20
C TRP A 143 -2.01 9.74 -23.55
N LYS A 144 -1.84 10.86 -22.83
CA LYS A 144 -0.63 11.70 -22.86
C LYS A 144 0.07 11.68 -21.49
N GLY A 145 0.15 10.51 -20.89
CA GLY A 145 0.67 10.32 -19.55
C GLY A 145 -0.05 11.20 -18.53
N ALA A 146 0.71 11.82 -17.63
CA ALA A 146 0.16 12.57 -16.52
C ALA A 146 -0.57 13.88 -16.95
N LEU A 147 -0.33 14.39 -18.16
CA LEU A 147 -0.89 15.66 -18.64
C LEU A 147 -2.41 15.63 -18.86
N THR A 148 -3.00 14.44 -19.06
CA THR A 148 -4.44 14.28 -19.37
C THR A 148 -5.25 13.75 -18.19
N THR A 149 -4.63 13.70 -17.01
CA THR A 149 -5.24 13.24 -15.77
C THR A 149 -6.15 14.28 -15.11
N GLY A 150 -6.15 15.51 -15.62
CA GLY A 150 -6.99 16.60 -15.12
C GLY A 150 -6.49 17.17 -13.79
N ASN A 151 -7.33 17.86 -13.01
CA ASN A 151 -6.95 18.52 -11.75
C ASN A 151 -6.58 17.54 -10.62
N SER A 152 -5.80 18.03 -9.64
CA SER A 152 -5.60 17.30 -8.37
C SER A 152 -6.89 17.33 -7.55
N ILE A 153 -7.31 16.17 -7.06
CA ILE A 153 -8.42 16.04 -6.12
C ILE A 153 -7.94 15.91 -4.67
N TYR A 154 -6.71 15.43 -4.47
CA TYR A 154 -6.09 15.29 -3.16
C TYR A 154 -4.58 15.11 -3.30
N ASP A 155 -3.82 15.97 -2.61
CA ASP A 155 -2.36 15.91 -2.58
C ASP A 155 -1.89 15.09 -1.38
N LEU A 156 -1.04 14.10 -1.62
CA LEU A 156 -0.44 13.29 -0.56
C LEU A 156 0.80 14.00 -0.02
N PRO A 157 1.24 13.66 1.21
CA PRO A 157 2.53 14.10 1.71
C PRO A 157 3.65 13.72 0.74
N PRO A 158 4.67 14.58 0.61
CA PRO A 158 5.77 14.30 -0.29
C PRO A 158 6.64 13.16 0.24
N ILE A 159 7.18 12.37 -0.69
CA ILE A 159 8.06 11.24 -0.41
C ILE A 159 9.45 11.52 -0.95
N GLU A 160 10.49 10.97 -0.33
CA GLU A 160 11.87 11.28 -0.68
C GLU A 160 12.68 10.02 -1.00
N ALA A 161 13.16 9.92 -2.24
CA ALA A 161 14.01 8.83 -2.69
C ALA A 161 15.45 9.04 -2.23
N LYS A 162 15.78 8.50 -1.05
CA LYS A 162 17.12 8.59 -0.44
C LYS A 162 17.91 7.29 -0.47
N GLU A 163 17.22 6.15 -0.53
CA GLU A 163 17.87 4.85 -0.50
C GLU A 163 18.37 4.49 -1.90
N LYS A 164 19.68 4.27 -2.03
CA LYS A 164 20.30 3.91 -3.31
C LYS A 164 20.05 2.42 -3.60
N GLU A 165 19.72 2.09 -4.84
CA GLU A 165 19.59 0.70 -5.27
C GLU A 165 20.96 0.02 -5.38
N ALA A 166 21.04 -1.27 -5.05
CA ALA A 166 22.31 -2.00 -5.00
C ALA A 166 22.98 -2.15 -6.37
N THR A 167 22.20 -2.11 -7.46
CA THR A 167 22.64 -2.44 -8.83
C THR A 167 22.62 -1.25 -9.78
N SER A 168 22.20 -0.06 -9.33
CA SER A 168 22.04 1.12 -10.19
C SER A 168 22.42 2.42 -9.48
N GLU A 169 22.65 3.49 -10.24
CA GLU A 169 22.75 4.86 -9.69
C GLU A 169 21.36 5.47 -9.35
N LEU A 170 20.31 4.64 -9.38
CA LEU A 170 18.94 5.04 -9.09
C LEU A 170 18.62 4.79 -7.62
N TYR A 171 17.49 5.34 -7.21
CA TYR A 171 17.03 5.39 -5.84
C TYR A 171 15.63 4.80 -5.74
N LYS A 172 15.29 4.40 -4.52
CA LYS A 172 13.98 3.89 -4.13
C LYS A 172 13.49 4.57 -2.85
N CYS A 173 12.19 4.51 -2.64
CA CYS A 173 11.54 4.87 -1.39
C CYS A 173 10.21 4.14 -1.25
N GLN A 174 9.77 3.96 -0.01
CA GLN A 174 8.45 3.46 0.32
C GLN A 174 7.86 4.34 1.42
N GLU A 175 6.61 4.71 1.28
CA GLU A 175 5.87 5.48 2.28
C GLU A 175 4.45 4.96 2.41
N PHE A 176 3.93 5.00 3.64
CA PHE A 176 2.55 4.61 3.94
C PHE A 176 1.76 5.84 4.37
N VAL A 177 0.74 6.19 3.59
CA VAL A 177 -0.06 7.40 3.80
C VAL A 177 -1.51 7.02 4.08
N LYS A 178 -2.07 7.51 5.19
CA LYS A 178 -3.52 7.45 5.44
C LYS A 178 -4.19 8.64 4.76
N VAL A 179 -5.20 8.38 3.95
CA VAL A 179 -5.96 9.39 3.20
C VAL A 179 -7.44 9.32 3.60
N PRO A 180 -8.10 10.46 3.93
CA PRO A 180 -9.51 10.52 4.33
C PRO A 180 -10.45 10.50 3.11
N LEU A 181 -10.29 9.52 2.23
CA LEU A 181 -11.12 9.30 1.05
C LEU A 181 -11.63 7.86 1.01
N LYS A 182 -12.74 7.64 0.29
CA LYS A 182 -13.25 6.30 0.02
C LYS A 182 -12.54 5.69 -1.17
N ILE A 183 -12.22 4.41 -1.09
CA ILE A 183 -11.55 3.71 -2.21
C ILE A 183 -12.39 3.72 -3.48
N THR A 184 -13.72 3.67 -3.35
CA THR A 184 -14.68 3.74 -4.47
C THR A 184 -14.59 5.05 -5.23
N ASP A 185 -14.22 6.13 -4.55
CA ASP A 185 -14.11 7.46 -5.15
C ASP A 185 -12.80 7.59 -5.92
N LEU A 186 -11.83 6.71 -5.67
CA LEU A 186 -10.52 6.68 -6.31
C LEU A 186 -10.45 5.72 -7.50
N ILE A 187 -11.22 4.64 -7.50
CA ILE A 187 -11.23 3.65 -8.59
C ILE A 187 -11.61 4.29 -9.93
N GLY A 188 -10.82 4.01 -10.97
CA GLY A 188 -11.00 4.55 -12.32
C GLY A 188 -10.41 5.95 -12.52
N ARG A 189 -9.88 6.57 -11.46
CA ARG A 189 -9.07 7.78 -11.53
C ARG A 189 -7.59 7.44 -11.69
N SER A 190 -6.71 8.43 -11.59
CA SER A 190 -5.28 8.22 -11.63
C SER A 190 -4.56 8.73 -10.39
N LEU A 191 -3.41 8.13 -10.11
CA LEU A 191 -2.40 8.66 -9.20
C LEU A 191 -1.25 9.18 -10.06
N VAL A 192 -0.81 10.40 -9.79
CA VAL A 192 0.35 11.02 -10.43
C VAL A 192 1.42 11.27 -9.38
N VAL A 193 2.68 11.04 -9.75
CA VAL A 193 3.83 11.37 -8.93
C VAL A 193 4.74 12.31 -9.73
N SER A 194 4.86 13.56 -9.27
CA SER A 194 5.65 14.62 -9.91
C SER A 194 6.86 15.01 -9.06
N ASN A 195 7.84 15.65 -9.68
CA ASN A 195 8.97 16.30 -8.98
C ASN A 195 8.65 17.74 -8.55
N ASP A 196 7.47 18.25 -8.91
CA ASP A 196 6.97 19.57 -8.52
C ASP A 196 5.65 19.42 -7.73
N PRO A 197 5.42 20.22 -6.67
CA PRO A 197 4.23 20.11 -5.83
C PRO A 197 2.91 20.50 -6.54
N VAL A 198 2.97 21.26 -7.62
CA VAL A 198 1.79 21.82 -8.30
C VAL A 198 1.73 21.38 -9.76
N LYS A 199 2.87 21.36 -10.44
CA LYS A 199 2.96 21.09 -11.86
C LYS A 199 3.10 19.61 -12.15
N VAL A 200 2.50 19.21 -13.26
CA VAL A 200 2.63 17.88 -13.84
C VAL A 200 3.34 18.02 -15.16
N PHE A 201 4.26 17.10 -15.44
CA PHE A 201 5.07 17.07 -16.65
C PHE A 201 4.86 15.78 -17.42
N ILE A 202 5.38 15.73 -18.64
CA ILE A 202 5.33 14.51 -19.48
C ILE A 202 6.09 13.33 -18.85
N HIS A 203 7.18 13.63 -18.13
CA HIS A 203 8.00 12.66 -17.39
C HIS A 203 7.48 12.38 -15.97
N SER A 204 6.36 13.00 -15.57
CA SER A 204 5.72 12.63 -14.31
C SER A 204 5.13 11.24 -14.43
N MET A 205 5.37 10.42 -13.42
CA MET A 205 4.87 9.05 -13.40
C MET A 205 3.36 9.08 -13.14
N CYS A 206 2.62 8.22 -13.81
CA CYS A 206 1.18 8.12 -13.57
C CYS A 206 0.65 6.71 -13.81
N GLY A 207 -0.52 6.43 -13.27
CA GLY A 207 -1.22 5.17 -13.50
C GLY A 207 -2.69 5.28 -13.17
N VAL A 208 -3.50 4.39 -13.74
CA VAL A 208 -4.91 4.26 -13.39
C VAL A 208 -5.06 3.44 -12.12
N ILE A 209 -5.89 3.91 -11.20
CA ILE A 209 -6.26 3.20 -9.98
C ILE A 209 -7.29 2.13 -10.36
N ALA A 210 -6.81 0.90 -10.46
CA ALA A 210 -7.62 -0.26 -10.81
C ALA A 210 -8.12 -0.97 -9.55
N ARG A 211 -9.27 -1.65 -9.66
CA ARG A 211 -9.74 -2.54 -8.59
C ARG A 211 -8.73 -3.66 -8.39
N SER A 212 -8.45 -3.97 -7.13
CA SER A 212 -7.69 -5.15 -6.76
C SER A 212 -8.58 -6.05 -5.92
N ALA A 213 -8.34 -7.34 -5.97
CA ALA A 213 -8.98 -8.28 -5.08
C ALA A 213 -8.65 -7.91 -3.62
N GLY A 214 -9.67 -7.88 -2.76
CA GLY A 214 -9.49 -7.79 -1.31
C GLY A 214 -8.74 -9.01 -0.77
N ALA A 215 -8.36 -8.96 0.51
CA ALA A 215 -7.49 -9.97 1.15
C ALA A 215 -7.97 -11.42 0.96
N TRP A 216 -9.29 -11.63 0.82
CA TRP A 216 -9.94 -12.93 0.66
C TRP A 216 -10.59 -13.17 -0.70
N GLU A 217 -10.52 -12.21 -1.63
CA GLU A 217 -11.16 -12.35 -2.96
C GLU A 217 -10.26 -13.05 -3.99
N ASN A 218 -8.96 -13.19 -3.71
CA ASN A 218 -8.02 -13.82 -4.62
C ASN A 218 -6.91 -14.54 -3.85
N ASP A 219 -7.17 -15.80 -3.48
CA ASP A 219 -6.19 -16.77 -2.97
C ASP A 219 -5.28 -17.30 -4.10
N LYS A 220 -4.79 -16.42 -4.98
CA LYS A 220 -3.72 -16.78 -5.90
C LYS A 220 -2.43 -16.93 -5.10
N HIS A 221 -2.20 -18.14 -4.60
CA HIS A 221 -0.89 -18.59 -4.13
C HIS A 221 0.11 -18.68 -5.28
N VAL A 222 -0.39 -18.89 -6.50
CA VAL A 222 0.36 -19.07 -7.74
C VAL A 222 -0.27 -18.19 -8.82
N CYS A 223 0.54 -17.40 -9.52
CA CYS A 223 0.08 -16.63 -10.67
C CYS A 223 -0.04 -17.56 -11.89
N SER A 224 -1.24 -17.65 -12.50
CA SER A 224 -1.47 -18.49 -13.69
C SER A 224 -0.64 -18.09 -14.92
N CYS A 225 -0.05 -16.89 -14.93
CA CYS A 225 0.81 -16.42 -16.02
C CYS A 225 2.25 -16.93 -15.93
N THR A 226 2.73 -17.30 -14.73
CA THR A 226 4.14 -17.65 -14.48
C THR A 226 4.32 -19.00 -13.76
N GLY A 227 3.28 -19.51 -13.10
CA GLY A 227 3.36 -20.71 -12.27
C GLY A 227 4.15 -20.53 -10.97
N LYS A 228 4.58 -19.30 -10.64
CA LYS A 228 5.40 -18.98 -9.48
C LYS A 228 4.56 -18.53 -8.29
N THR A 229 5.05 -18.78 -7.09
CA THR A 229 4.39 -18.30 -5.86
C THR A 229 4.56 -16.78 -5.70
N VAL A 230 3.67 -16.13 -4.95
CA VAL A 230 3.77 -14.68 -4.66
C VAL A 230 5.16 -14.29 -4.10
N TRP A 231 5.76 -15.16 -3.28
CA TRP A 231 7.12 -14.97 -2.75
C TRP A 231 8.21 -15.10 -3.81
N GLN A 232 8.04 -16.01 -4.78
CA GLN A 232 8.95 -16.16 -5.91
C GLN A 232 8.83 -15.00 -6.89
N GLU A 233 7.60 -14.54 -7.18
CA GLU A 233 7.39 -13.34 -7.98
C GLU A 233 7.95 -12.10 -7.29
N ARG A 234 7.91 -12.02 -5.95
CA ARG A 234 8.58 -10.95 -5.21
C ARG A 234 10.10 -11.05 -5.32
N LYS A 235 10.70 -12.24 -5.19
CA LYS A 235 12.15 -12.40 -5.42
C LYS A 235 12.54 -12.01 -6.84
N ASP A 236 11.72 -12.35 -7.82
CA ASP A 236 11.92 -11.95 -9.22
C ASP A 236 11.70 -10.45 -9.44
N ALA A 237 10.72 -9.86 -8.78
CA ALA A 237 10.41 -8.43 -8.82
C ALA A 237 11.54 -7.62 -8.17
N VAL A 238 12.01 -8.03 -6.99
CA VAL A 238 13.18 -7.46 -6.31
C VAL A 238 14.43 -7.63 -7.18
N GLY A 239 14.61 -8.79 -7.82
CA GLY A 239 15.67 -9.03 -8.80
C GLY A 239 15.57 -8.17 -10.06
N LYS A 240 14.38 -7.65 -10.38
CA LYS A 240 14.09 -6.70 -11.45
C LYS A 240 13.98 -5.25 -10.97
N GLY A 241 14.30 -4.97 -9.70
CA GLY A 241 14.29 -3.62 -9.13
C GLY A 241 12.90 -3.10 -8.73
N ILE A 242 11.93 -3.96 -8.45
CA ILE A 242 10.59 -3.60 -7.93
C ILE A 242 10.51 -4.16 -6.50
N ASN A 243 10.53 -3.29 -5.48
CA ASN A 243 10.48 -3.69 -4.05
C ASN A 243 9.05 -3.80 -3.49
#